data_AF-A0AAX1KNW5-F1
#
_entry.id   AF-A0AAX1KNW5-F1
#
_cell.length_a   1.000
_cell.length_b   1.000
_cell.length_c   1.000
_cell.angle_alpha   90.00
_cell.angle_beta   90.00
_cell.angle_gamma   90.00
#
_symmetry.space_group_name_H-M   'P 1'
#
loop_
_entity.id
_entity.type
_entity.pdbx_description
1 polymer ?
#
loop_
_entity_poly.entity_id
_entity_poly.type
_entity_poly.pdbx_seq_one_letter_code
_entity_poly.pdbx_strand_id
1 'polypeptide(L)'
;MSTDSDKQERSRLQHEAEHERPHKRSSVLLYLVILFAAAFLLLLMSYFMQQRANQEAMDKLEQTSDSATQSLENILQENETLKVENEALSQQVAQLQEALEDAESASDDEAALVQLEALCYLNQVRALYNDGRYSDARDAAAAAEAALAGAGGMEGVLGTVADGLTDQQRQDYNPLEAYQSLMEWLG
;
A
#
# COMPACT_ATOMS: atom_id res chain seq x y z
N MET A 1 -112.96 67.10 -15.82
CA MET A 1 -111.62 66.96 -16.41
C MET A 1 -110.68 66.55 -15.28
N SER A 2 -110.44 65.24 -15.15
CA SER A 2 -109.30 64.53 -15.76
C SER A 2 -108.05 64.74 -14.90
N THR A 3 -107.76 63.84 -13.95
CA THR A 3 -107.06 62.55 -14.19
C THR A 3 -105.74 62.75 -14.95
N ASP A 4 -104.81 63.51 -14.37
CA ASP A 4 -103.43 63.58 -14.88
C ASP A 4 -102.39 63.25 -13.79
N SER A 5 -102.64 63.68 -12.53
CA SER A 5 -101.70 63.44 -11.42
C SER A 5 -101.59 61.97 -10.98
N ASP A 6 -102.66 61.17 -11.07
CA ASP A 6 -102.66 59.74 -10.67
C ASP A 6 -101.88 58.83 -11.65
N LYS A 7 -101.68 59.27 -12.90
CA LYS A 7 -100.89 58.49 -13.89
C LYS A 7 -99.39 58.59 -13.64
N GLN A 8 -98.92 59.70 -13.08
CA GLN A 8 -97.50 59.92 -12.79
C GLN A 8 -97.04 59.19 -11.52
N GLU A 9 -97.88 59.07 -10.49
CA GLU A 9 -97.54 58.26 -9.31
C GLU A 9 -97.52 56.75 -9.61
N ARG A 10 -98.46 56.26 -10.43
CA ARG A 10 -98.44 54.86 -10.89
C ARG A 10 -97.23 54.52 -11.76
N SER A 11 -96.65 55.49 -12.47
CA SER A 11 -95.45 55.29 -13.29
C SER A 11 -94.16 55.34 -12.47
N ARG A 12 -94.14 56.07 -11.33
CA ARG A 12 -93.00 56.13 -10.42
C ARG A 12 -92.91 54.93 -9.49
N LEU A 13 -94.03 54.36 -9.07
CA LEU A 13 -94.04 53.12 -8.27
C LEU A 13 -93.76 51.85 -9.10
N GLN A 14 -93.65 51.97 -10.43
CA GLN A 14 -93.22 50.89 -11.34
C GLN A 14 -91.71 50.88 -11.60
N HIS A 15 -90.96 51.87 -11.09
CA HIS A 15 -89.50 51.94 -11.26
C HIS A 15 -88.69 51.40 -10.07
N GLU A 16 -89.35 50.83 -9.06
CA GLU A 16 -88.68 50.38 -7.83
C GLU A 16 -88.89 48.88 -7.51
N ALA A 17 -89.22 48.07 -8.52
CA ALA A 17 -89.48 46.64 -8.30
C ALA A 17 -89.06 45.70 -9.43
N GLU A 18 -88.19 46.12 -10.36
CA GLU A 18 -87.61 45.19 -11.34
C GLU A 18 -86.09 45.26 -11.31
N HIS A 19 -85.49 44.49 -10.40
CA HIS A 19 -84.68 43.33 -10.79
C HIS A 19 -84.10 42.62 -9.56
N GLU A 20 -84.95 41.90 -8.83
CA GLU A 20 -84.53 40.67 -8.16
C GLU A 20 -85.01 39.50 -9.01
N ARG A 21 -84.18 38.95 -9.93
CA ARG A 21 -84.30 37.55 -10.38
C ARG A 21 -82.93 36.94 -10.73
N PRO A 22 -82.74 35.63 -10.45
CA PRO A 22 -81.48 35.10 -9.95
C PRO A 22 -80.61 34.51 -11.06
N HIS A 23 -79.42 35.06 -11.29
CA HIS A 23 -78.48 34.51 -12.25
C HIS A 23 -77.55 33.45 -11.59
N LYS A 24 -78.12 32.29 -11.23
CA LYS A 24 -77.43 31.23 -10.48
C LYS A 24 -76.86 30.07 -11.33
N ARG A 25 -76.92 30.16 -12.68
CA ARG A 25 -76.50 29.06 -13.59
C ARG A 25 -75.27 29.37 -14.47
N SER A 26 -74.99 30.63 -14.79
CA SER A 26 -73.78 31.03 -15.55
C SER A 26 -72.51 31.08 -14.68
N SER A 27 -72.68 31.37 -13.38
CA SER A 27 -71.59 31.38 -12.40
C SER A 27 -70.97 29.99 -12.17
N VAL A 28 -71.78 28.92 -12.18
CA VAL A 28 -71.28 27.55 -12.00
C VAL A 28 -70.46 27.07 -13.20
N LEU A 29 -70.87 27.44 -14.41
CA LEU A 29 -70.10 27.15 -15.62
C LEU A 29 -68.77 27.92 -15.63
N LEU A 30 -68.78 29.17 -15.19
CA LEU A 30 -67.55 29.96 -15.03
C LEU A 30 -66.59 29.32 -14.01
N TYR A 31 -67.12 28.85 -12.88
CA TYR A 31 -66.34 28.12 -11.87
C TYR A 31 -65.75 26.82 -12.43
N LEU A 32 -66.51 26.05 -13.21
CA LEU A 32 -66.01 24.83 -13.88
C LEU A 32 -64.90 25.13 -14.89
N VAL A 33 -65.02 26.22 -15.67
CA VAL A 33 -63.97 26.64 -16.62
C VAL A 33 -62.71 27.09 -15.88
N ILE A 34 -62.84 27.84 -14.79
CA ILE A 34 -61.70 28.24 -13.95
C ILE A 34 -61.07 27.03 -13.27
N LEU A 35 -61.86 26.07 -12.79
CA LEU A 35 -61.37 24.83 -12.18
C LEU A 35 -60.61 23.97 -13.21
N PHE A 36 -61.11 23.90 -14.45
CA PHE A 36 -60.44 23.19 -15.54
C PHE A 36 -59.14 23.89 -15.96
N ALA A 37 -59.15 25.22 -16.09
CA ALA A 37 -57.95 26.00 -16.35
C ALA A 37 -56.92 25.85 -15.23
N ALA A 38 -57.35 25.86 -13.96
CA ALA A 38 -56.49 25.60 -12.81
C ALA A 38 -55.89 24.19 -12.84
N ALA A 39 -56.67 23.17 -13.21
CA ALA A 39 -56.16 21.80 -13.38
C ALA A 39 -55.11 21.71 -14.49
N PHE A 40 -55.30 22.40 -15.61
CA PHE A 40 -54.30 22.50 -16.67
C PHE A 40 -53.02 23.22 -16.21
N LEU A 41 -53.16 24.30 -15.44
CA LEU A 41 -52.01 25.00 -14.85
C LEU A 41 -51.27 24.13 -13.83
N LEU A 42 -51.97 23.33 -13.04
CA LEU A 42 -51.38 22.35 -12.12
C LEU A 42 -50.67 21.23 -12.89
N LEU A 43 -51.24 20.75 -13.99
CA LEU A 43 -50.60 19.78 -14.87
C LEU A 43 -49.36 20.37 -15.55
N LEU A 44 -49.39 21.62 -16.00
CA LEU A 44 -48.24 22.32 -16.56
C LEU A 44 -47.14 22.53 -15.52
N MET A 45 -47.49 22.95 -14.30
CA MET A 45 -46.53 23.08 -13.19
C MET A 45 -45.92 21.73 -12.80
N SER A 46 -46.74 20.68 -12.73
CA SER A 46 -46.29 19.31 -12.49
C SER A 46 -45.37 18.82 -13.61
N TYR A 47 -45.70 19.11 -14.86
CA TYR A 47 -44.88 18.78 -16.04
C TYR A 47 -43.53 19.50 -16.02
N PHE A 48 -43.48 20.80 -15.68
CA PHE A 48 -42.23 21.53 -15.55
C PHE A 48 -41.36 21.03 -14.38
N MET A 49 -41.98 20.70 -13.24
CA MET A 49 -41.26 20.06 -12.13
C MET A 49 -40.72 18.70 -12.54
N GLN A 50 -41.48 17.92 -13.31
CA GLN A 50 -41.06 16.62 -13.79
C GLN A 50 -39.99 16.73 -14.88
N GLN A 51 -40.03 17.74 -15.75
CA GLN A 51 -38.99 17.98 -16.76
C GLN A 51 -37.65 18.35 -16.12
N ARG A 52 -37.67 19.20 -15.08
CA ARG A 52 -36.46 19.53 -14.31
C ARG A 52 -35.99 18.35 -13.46
N ALA A 53 -36.90 17.63 -12.80
CA ALA A 53 -36.56 16.46 -12.00
C ALA A 53 -36.05 15.28 -12.85
N ASN A 54 -36.54 15.11 -14.08
CA ASN A 54 -36.09 14.06 -15.00
C ASN A 54 -34.73 14.40 -15.65
N GLN A 55 -34.43 15.68 -15.87
CA GLN A 55 -33.09 16.15 -16.26
C GLN A 55 -32.10 16.04 -15.10
N GLU A 56 -32.47 16.44 -13.88
CA GLU A 56 -31.62 16.31 -12.68
C GLU A 56 -31.41 14.84 -12.26
N ALA A 57 -32.36 13.94 -12.55
CA ALA A 57 -32.22 12.51 -12.31
C ALA A 57 -31.35 11.81 -13.39
N MET A 58 -31.43 12.22 -14.65
CA MET A 58 -30.53 11.72 -15.71
C MET A 58 -29.10 12.26 -15.56
N ASP A 59 -28.90 13.56 -15.29
CA ASP A 59 -27.58 14.14 -15.01
C ASP A 59 -26.92 13.49 -13.78
N LYS A 60 -27.69 13.16 -12.74
CA LYS A 60 -27.17 12.42 -11.58
C LYS A 60 -26.86 10.96 -11.90
N LEU A 61 -27.63 10.30 -12.77
CA LEU A 61 -27.32 8.93 -13.18
C LEU A 61 -26.08 8.90 -14.11
N GLU A 62 -25.94 9.87 -15.02
CA GLU A 62 -24.75 10.01 -15.88
C GLU A 62 -23.51 10.41 -15.06
N GLN A 63 -23.57 11.41 -14.18
CA GLN A 63 -22.44 11.75 -13.29
C GLN A 63 -22.05 10.61 -12.35
N THR A 64 -23.02 9.86 -11.81
CA THR A 64 -22.68 8.73 -10.92
C THR A 64 -22.13 7.55 -11.70
N SER A 65 -22.61 7.30 -12.92
CA SER A 65 -22.10 6.24 -13.80
C SER A 65 -20.70 6.58 -14.36
N ASP A 66 -20.46 7.82 -14.76
CA ASP A 66 -19.14 8.30 -15.22
C ASP A 66 -18.15 8.36 -14.06
N SER A 67 -18.57 8.81 -12.86
CA SER A 67 -17.68 8.81 -11.69
C SER A 67 -17.38 7.40 -11.15
N ALA A 68 -18.34 6.46 -11.25
CA ALA A 68 -18.14 5.08 -10.83
C ALA A 68 -17.23 4.31 -11.82
N THR A 69 -17.38 4.55 -13.12
CA THR A 69 -16.49 3.99 -14.15
C THR A 69 -15.09 4.58 -14.06
N GLN A 70 -14.96 5.89 -13.84
CA GLN A 70 -13.66 6.55 -13.66
C GLN A 70 -12.96 6.14 -12.35
N SER A 71 -13.71 5.90 -11.27
CA SER A 71 -13.17 5.33 -10.02
C SER A 71 -12.70 3.88 -10.21
N LEU A 72 -13.45 3.05 -10.95
CA LEU A 72 -13.02 1.70 -11.31
C LEU A 72 -11.76 1.70 -12.18
N GLU A 73 -11.66 2.62 -13.13
CA GLU A 73 -10.50 2.77 -14.00
C GLU A 73 -9.25 3.21 -13.21
N ASN A 74 -9.41 4.17 -12.29
CA ASN A 74 -8.34 4.56 -11.36
C ASN A 74 -7.89 3.40 -10.46
N ILE A 75 -8.83 2.62 -9.90
CA ILE A 75 -8.50 1.45 -9.06
C ILE A 75 -7.80 0.36 -9.88
N LEU A 76 -8.24 0.12 -11.12
CA LEU A 76 -7.58 -0.83 -12.02
C LEU A 76 -6.14 -0.39 -12.33
N GLN A 77 -5.95 0.89 -12.65
CA GLN A 77 -4.64 1.45 -12.96
C GLN A 77 -3.70 1.44 -11.74
N GLU A 78 -4.22 1.75 -10.55
CA GLU A 78 -3.48 1.63 -9.30
C GLU A 78 -3.13 0.16 -8.99
N ASN A 79 -4.04 -0.77 -9.25
CA ASN A 79 -3.78 -2.20 -9.06
C ASN A 79 -2.72 -2.73 -10.02
N GLU A 80 -2.74 -2.29 -11.29
CA GLU A 80 -1.70 -2.61 -12.27
C GLU A 80 -0.35 -2.03 -11.85
N THR A 81 -0.32 -0.77 -11.40
CA THR A 81 0.90 -0.12 -10.92
C THR A 81 1.46 -0.87 -9.70
N LEU A 82 0.61 -1.18 -8.73
CA LEU A 82 0.99 -1.94 -7.54
C LEU A 82 1.50 -3.34 -7.89
N LYS A 83 0.92 -4.01 -8.90
CA LYS A 83 1.44 -5.31 -9.37
C LYS A 83 2.84 -5.18 -9.96
N VAL A 84 3.08 -4.17 -10.80
CA VAL A 84 4.41 -3.92 -11.37
C VAL A 84 5.42 -3.60 -10.28
N GLU A 85 5.05 -2.79 -9.29
CA GLU A 85 5.91 -2.52 -8.13
C GLU A 85 6.16 -3.78 -7.29
N ASN A 86 5.15 -4.62 -7.09
CA ASN A 86 5.30 -5.86 -6.34
C ASN A 86 6.23 -6.85 -7.07
N GLU A 87 6.12 -6.96 -8.39
CA GLU A 87 7.04 -7.75 -9.22
C GLU A 87 8.46 -7.19 -9.17
N ALA A 88 8.63 -5.88 -9.27
CA ALA A 88 9.94 -5.23 -9.18
C ALA A 88 10.58 -5.42 -7.79
N LEU A 89 9.80 -5.25 -6.72
CA LEU A 89 10.24 -5.51 -5.34
C LEU A 89 10.60 -6.99 -5.15
N SER A 90 9.78 -7.91 -5.67
CA SER A 90 10.07 -9.34 -5.59
C SER A 90 11.35 -9.71 -6.34
N GLN A 91 11.60 -9.11 -7.50
CA GLN A 91 12.85 -9.29 -8.24
C GLN A 91 14.05 -8.73 -7.46
N GLN A 92 13.90 -7.57 -6.83
CA GLN A 92 14.96 -6.97 -6.02
C GLN A 92 15.28 -7.83 -4.79
N VAL A 93 14.27 -8.39 -4.12
CA VAL A 93 14.48 -9.34 -3.01
C VAL A 93 15.22 -10.58 -3.50
N ALA A 94 14.83 -11.15 -4.64
CA ALA A 94 15.50 -12.32 -5.21
C ALA A 94 16.98 -12.03 -5.54
N GLN A 95 17.26 -10.89 -6.17
CA GLN A 95 18.64 -10.46 -6.49
C GLN A 95 19.48 -10.21 -5.23
N LEU A 96 18.88 -9.60 -4.20
CA LEU A 96 19.57 -9.37 -2.93
C LEU A 96 19.86 -10.68 -2.18
N GLN A 97 18.95 -11.66 -2.26
CA GLN A 97 19.16 -12.98 -1.69
C GLN A 97 20.29 -13.73 -2.41
N GLU A 98 20.30 -13.73 -3.74
CA GLU A 98 21.37 -14.35 -4.55
C GLU A 98 22.73 -13.71 -4.25
N ALA A 99 22.80 -12.38 -4.23
CA ALA A 99 24.04 -11.67 -3.92
C ALA A 99 24.56 -11.93 -2.49
N LEU A 100 23.65 -12.17 -1.53
CA LEU A 100 24.02 -12.50 -0.16
C LEU A 100 24.55 -13.93 -0.06
N GLU A 101 23.91 -14.89 -0.72
CA GLU A 101 24.36 -16.28 -0.77
C GLU A 101 25.73 -16.42 -1.46
N ASP A 102 25.96 -15.67 -2.55
CA ASP A 102 27.26 -15.60 -3.22
C ASP A 102 28.35 -15.00 -2.31
N ALA A 103 28.03 -13.92 -1.59
CA ALA A 103 28.97 -13.27 -0.68
C ALA A 103 29.30 -14.14 0.55
N GLU A 104 28.30 -14.84 1.09
CA GLU A 104 28.47 -15.79 2.19
C GLU A 104 29.34 -16.97 1.74
N SER A 105 29.06 -17.56 0.58
CA SER A 105 29.87 -18.64 0.01
C SER A 105 31.33 -18.23 -0.21
N ALA A 106 31.57 -17.03 -0.75
CA ALA A 106 32.92 -16.50 -0.95
C ALA A 106 33.65 -16.24 0.39
N SER A 107 32.93 -15.76 1.39
CA SER A 107 33.46 -15.55 2.75
C SER A 107 33.82 -16.87 3.43
N ASP A 108 32.98 -17.90 3.28
CA ASP A 108 33.24 -19.23 3.82
C ASP A 108 34.45 -19.90 3.15
N ASP A 109 34.59 -19.76 1.83
CA ASP A 109 35.76 -20.23 1.08
C ASP A 109 37.04 -19.53 1.56
N GLU A 110 37.00 -18.21 1.76
CA GLU A 110 38.14 -17.44 2.27
C GLU A 110 38.51 -17.86 3.71
N ALA A 111 37.51 -18.05 4.58
CA ALA A 111 37.74 -18.53 5.94
C ALA A 111 38.37 -19.93 5.96
N ALA A 112 37.92 -20.84 5.07
CA ALA A 112 38.49 -22.18 4.95
C ALA A 112 39.96 -22.15 4.48
N LEU A 113 40.31 -21.25 3.56
CA LEU A 113 41.69 -21.07 3.11
C LEU A 113 42.59 -20.56 4.25
N VAL A 114 42.13 -19.58 5.02
CA VAL A 114 42.86 -19.04 6.18
C VAL A 114 43.10 -20.12 7.23
N GLN A 115 42.09 -20.95 7.51
CA GLN A 115 42.21 -22.09 8.43
C GLN A 115 43.22 -23.13 7.95
N LEU A 116 43.20 -23.46 6.64
CA LEU A 116 44.17 -24.37 6.05
C LEU A 116 45.60 -23.83 6.14
N GLU A 117 45.78 -22.53 5.87
CA GLU A 117 47.08 -21.87 5.94
C GLU A 117 47.64 -21.91 7.37
N ALA A 118 46.81 -21.66 8.38
CA ALA A 118 47.19 -21.82 9.78
C ALA A 118 47.64 -23.26 10.09
N LEU A 119 46.89 -24.28 9.67
CA LEU A 119 47.31 -25.67 9.87
C LEU A 119 48.63 -26.01 9.17
N CYS A 120 48.91 -25.41 8.01
CA CYS A 120 50.19 -25.54 7.31
C CYS A 120 51.33 -24.88 8.10
N TYR A 121 51.17 -23.65 8.58
CA TYR A 121 52.17 -22.99 9.43
C TYR A 121 52.45 -23.79 10.70
N LEU A 122 51.41 -24.32 11.36
CA LEU A 122 51.57 -25.15 12.56
C LEU A 122 52.43 -26.39 12.28
N ASN A 123 52.18 -27.05 11.16
CA ASN A 123 52.99 -28.20 10.73
C ASN A 123 54.43 -27.78 10.41
N GLN A 124 54.63 -26.65 9.74
CA GLN A 124 55.97 -26.14 9.43
C GLN A 124 56.78 -25.85 10.70
N VAL A 125 56.18 -25.16 11.66
CA VAL A 125 56.84 -24.84 12.93
C VAL A 125 57.19 -26.12 13.70
N ARG A 126 56.28 -27.10 13.74
CA ARG A 126 56.57 -28.41 14.34
C ARG A 126 57.70 -29.15 13.66
N ALA A 127 57.74 -29.13 12.32
CA ALA A 127 58.81 -29.77 11.57
C ALA A 127 60.17 -29.16 11.92
N LEU A 128 60.26 -27.83 11.98
CA LEU A 128 61.48 -27.11 12.37
C LEU A 128 61.88 -27.39 13.82
N TYR A 129 60.92 -27.44 14.74
CA TYR A 129 61.17 -27.81 16.13
C TYR A 129 61.74 -29.24 16.25
N ASN A 130 61.13 -30.20 15.55
CA ASN A 130 61.56 -31.60 15.56
C ASN A 130 62.93 -31.81 14.89
N ASP A 131 63.31 -30.95 13.95
CA ASP A 131 64.63 -30.91 13.31
C ASP A 131 65.70 -30.25 14.20
N GLY A 132 65.33 -29.75 15.39
CA GLY A 132 66.21 -29.05 16.33
C GLY A 132 66.53 -27.61 15.93
N ARG A 133 65.86 -27.08 14.90
CA ARG A 133 66.04 -25.71 14.38
C ARG A 133 65.16 -24.71 15.13
N TYR A 134 65.42 -24.55 16.43
CA TYR A 134 64.57 -23.76 17.32
C TYR A 134 64.51 -22.26 16.98
N SER A 135 65.60 -21.67 16.50
CA SER A 135 65.60 -20.28 16.00
C SER A 135 64.63 -20.12 14.84
N ASP A 136 64.74 -21.03 13.87
CA ASP A 136 63.98 -20.95 12.64
C ASP A 136 62.50 -21.28 12.90
N ALA A 137 62.22 -22.15 13.87
CA ALA A 137 60.87 -22.42 14.35
C ALA A 137 60.23 -21.18 15.00
N ARG A 138 61.00 -20.40 15.80
CA ARG A 138 60.53 -19.13 16.37
C ARG A 138 60.25 -18.08 15.29
N ASP A 139 61.16 -17.95 14.33
CA ASP A 139 60.99 -17.00 13.22
C ASP A 139 59.78 -17.40 12.36
N ALA A 140 59.58 -18.69 12.11
CA ALA A 140 58.42 -19.20 11.40
C ALA A 140 57.10 -18.99 12.17
N ALA A 141 57.11 -19.17 13.49
CA ALA A 141 55.94 -18.89 14.33
C ALA A 141 55.60 -17.39 14.33
N ALA A 142 56.60 -16.51 14.46
CA ALA A 142 56.41 -15.06 14.38
C ALA A 142 55.91 -14.62 13.00
N ALA A 143 56.41 -15.24 11.91
CA ALA A 143 55.93 -15.00 10.56
C ALA A 143 54.47 -15.46 10.36
N ALA A 144 54.09 -16.61 10.92
CA ALA A 144 52.73 -17.11 10.89
C ALA A 144 51.76 -16.18 11.65
N GLU A 145 52.15 -15.72 12.84
CA GLU A 145 51.38 -14.72 13.59
C GLU A 145 51.19 -13.42 12.82
N ALA A 146 52.24 -12.94 12.14
CA ALA A 146 52.16 -11.74 11.30
C ALA A 146 51.28 -11.94 10.06
N ALA A 147 51.38 -13.10 9.40
CA ALA A 147 50.58 -13.43 8.22
C ALA A 147 49.09 -13.51 8.55
N LEU A 148 48.75 -14.05 9.72
CA LEU A 148 47.37 -14.25 10.16
C LEU A 148 46.84 -13.13 11.07
N ALA A 149 47.60 -12.05 11.27
CA ALA A 149 47.23 -10.96 12.18
C ALA A 149 45.85 -10.34 11.86
N GLY A 150 45.47 -10.28 10.58
CA GLY A 150 44.15 -9.81 10.14
C GLY A 150 42.98 -10.71 10.56
N ALA A 151 43.24 -11.99 10.82
CA ALA A 151 42.27 -13.00 11.22
C ALA A 151 42.33 -13.33 12.73
N GLY A 152 43.02 -12.51 13.53
CA GLY A 152 43.20 -12.73 14.97
C GLY A 152 44.47 -13.53 15.33
N GLY A 153 45.41 -13.65 14.40
CA GLY A 153 46.67 -14.36 14.59
C GLY A 153 46.51 -15.88 14.50
N MET A 154 47.60 -16.58 14.77
CA MET A 154 47.63 -18.04 14.72
C MET A 154 46.70 -18.65 15.76
N GLU A 155 46.68 -18.09 16.98
CA GLU A 155 45.83 -18.56 18.07
C GLU A 155 44.34 -18.34 17.76
N GLY A 156 43.98 -17.18 17.19
CA GLY A 156 42.60 -16.89 16.78
C GLY A 156 42.09 -17.85 15.73
N VAL A 157 42.86 -18.06 14.66
CA VAL A 157 42.46 -18.97 13.57
C VAL A 157 42.42 -20.41 14.05
N LEU A 158 43.43 -20.90 14.78
CA LEU A 158 43.42 -22.26 15.31
C LEU A 158 42.32 -22.49 16.35
N GLY A 159 41.90 -21.45 17.07
CA GLY A 159 40.72 -21.46 17.93
C GLY A 159 39.44 -21.72 17.14
N THR A 160 39.24 -21.04 16.01
CA THR A 160 38.08 -21.30 15.14
C THR A 160 38.09 -22.73 14.58
N VAL A 161 39.26 -23.28 14.24
CA VAL A 161 39.40 -24.67 13.82
C VAL A 161 39.09 -25.63 14.97
N ALA A 162 39.54 -25.33 16.19
CA ALA A 162 39.25 -26.11 17.39
C ALA A 162 37.74 -26.14 17.69
N ASP A 163 37.06 -25.01 17.56
CA ASP A 163 35.61 -24.91 17.80
C ASP A 163 34.78 -25.70 16.77
N GLY A 164 35.30 -25.85 15.54
CA GLY A 164 34.68 -26.69 14.50
C GLY A 164 34.87 -28.20 14.69
N LEU A 165 35.74 -28.64 15.61
CA LEU A 165 36.01 -30.05 15.88
C LEU A 165 35.01 -30.62 16.91
N THR A 166 34.60 -31.87 16.69
CA THR A 166 33.80 -32.61 17.68
C THR A 166 34.59 -32.86 18.97
N ASP A 167 33.90 -33.12 20.08
CA ASP A 167 34.53 -33.42 21.37
C ASP A 167 35.52 -34.59 21.29
N GLN A 168 35.21 -35.61 20.49
CA GLN A 168 36.09 -36.75 20.27
C GLN A 168 37.35 -36.31 19.49
N GLN A 169 37.19 -35.54 18.42
CA GLN A 169 38.32 -35.08 17.62
C GLN A 169 39.25 -34.16 18.40
N ARG A 170 38.72 -33.28 19.26
CA ARG A 170 39.54 -32.43 20.15
C ARG A 170 40.33 -33.25 21.17
N GLN A 171 39.76 -34.33 21.70
CA GLN A 171 40.49 -35.25 22.58
C GLN A 171 41.63 -35.96 21.86
N ASP A 172 41.40 -36.36 20.60
CA ASP A 172 42.41 -37.03 19.79
C ASP A 172 43.52 -36.06 19.38
N TYR A 173 43.16 -34.84 18.98
CA TYR A 173 44.09 -33.79 18.59
C TYR A 173 43.43 -32.40 18.58
N ASN A 174 43.92 -31.52 19.45
CA ASN A 174 43.54 -30.11 19.47
C ASN A 174 44.67 -29.25 18.85
N PRO A 175 44.47 -28.64 17.66
CA PRO A 175 45.51 -27.86 17.00
C PRO A 175 45.90 -26.61 17.77
N LEU A 176 44.95 -25.98 18.48
CA LEU A 176 45.19 -24.79 19.30
C LEU A 176 46.12 -25.10 20.48
N GLU A 177 45.76 -26.10 21.30
CA GLU A 177 46.57 -26.51 22.45
C GLU A 177 47.97 -26.94 22.03
N ALA A 178 48.07 -27.62 20.89
CA ALA A 178 49.33 -28.13 20.40
C ALA A 178 50.18 -27.03 19.72
N TYR A 179 49.61 -25.88 19.36
CA TYR A 179 50.36 -24.67 19.03
C TYR A 179 50.83 -23.96 20.30
N GLN A 180 49.95 -23.77 21.28
CA GLN A 180 50.29 -23.14 22.57
C GLN A 180 51.42 -23.89 23.30
N SER A 181 51.33 -25.22 23.37
CA SER A 181 52.37 -26.08 23.96
C SER A 181 53.71 -25.92 23.24
N LEU A 182 53.66 -25.83 21.91
CA LEU A 182 54.86 -25.66 21.09
C LEU A 182 55.49 -24.28 21.31
N MET A 183 54.68 -23.23 21.45
CA MET A 183 55.15 -21.89 21.77
C MET A 183 55.73 -21.81 23.18
N GLU A 184 55.19 -22.56 24.14
CA GLU A 184 55.76 -22.69 25.48
C GLU A 184 57.14 -23.36 25.45
N TRP A 185 57.31 -24.42 24.65
CA TRP A 185 58.61 -25.08 24.49
C TRP A 185 59.63 -24.23 23.71
N LEU A 186 59.13 -23.37 22.83
CA LEU A 186 59.94 -22.39 22.12
C LEU A 186 60.16 -21.10 22.93
N GLY A 187 59.53 -20.88 24.09
CA GLY A 187 59.81 -19.74 24.97
C GLY A 187 61.21 -19.82 25.58
#